data_AF-A0A3A8I1M0-F1
#
_entry.id   AF-A0A3A8I1M0-F1
#
_cell.length_a   1.000
_cell.length_b   1.000
_cell.length_c   1.000
_cell.angle_alpha   90.00
_cell.angle_beta   90.00
_cell.angle_gamma   90.00
#
_symmetry.space_group_name_H-M   'P 1'
#
loop_
_entity.id
_entity.type
_entity.pdbx_description
1 polymer ?
#
loop_
_entity_poly.entity_id
_entity_poly.type
_entity_poly.pdbx_seq_one_letter_code
_entity_poly.pdbx_strand_id
1 'polypeptide(L)'
;MSLAPTGTELPVRVPDAQDFATLTVVTRPWAEVFVDGQSRGYTPRLRELRLSPGAHRLRFANPLCEPVEEVLEVEAGAALSREVSLQVRDAEVTLVAPAASRVFVDGVEVGVAPLHAPLRLSHGGHLLSARAPGGNVLRQSIDAVAGSRTTVVLGGAP
;
A
#
# COMPACT_ATOMS: atom_id res chain seq x y z
N MET A 1 -39.13 17.14 -58.48
CA MET A 1 -39.05 17.54 -57.05
C MET A 1 -38.54 16.32 -56.29
N SER A 2 -37.29 16.39 -55.77
CA SER A 2 -36.93 16.28 -54.33
C SER A 2 -37.29 14.93 -53.68
N LEU A 3 -36.43 14.15 -53.01
CA LEU A 3 -35.13 14.35 -52.37
C LEU A 3 -34.53 12.95 -52.07
N ALA A 4 -33.21 12.82 -52.03
CA ALA A 4 -32.55 11.83 -51.15
C ALA A 4 -32.44 12.45 -49.73
N PRO A 5 -32.25 11.63 -48.69
CA PRO A 5 -30.86 11.41 -48.33
C PRO A 5 -30.54 9.96 -48.00
N THR A 6 -29.34 9.60 -48.45
CA THR A 6 -28.54 8.45 -48.07
C THR A 6 -28.38 8.38 -46.55
N GLY A 7 -28.91 7.33 -45.93
CA GLY A 7 -28.52 6.94 -44.58
C GLY A 7 -27.13 6.34 -44.63
N THR A 8 -26.10 7.14 -44.34
CA THR A 8 -24.76 6.62 -44.05
C THR A 8 -24.77 6.13 -42.60
N GLU A 9 -25.15 4.87 -42.40
CA GLU A 9 -24.87 4.19 -41.14
C GLU A 9 -23.36 4.01 -41.05
N LEU A 10 -22.71 4.85 -40.23
CA LEU A 10 -21.31 4.65 -39.87
C LEU A 10 -21.20 3.30 -39.16
N PRO A 11 -20.34 2.37 -39.60
CA PRO A 11 -20.18 1.11 -38.91
C PRO A 11 -19.69 1.40 -37.49
N VAL A 12 -20.48 1.04 -36.49
CA VAL A 12 -20.04 0.99 -35.10
C VAL A 12 -18.97 -0.09 -35.04
N ARG A 13 -17.70 0.30 -35.23
CA ARG A 13 -16.56 -0.58 -35.00
C ARG A 13 -16.55 -0.91 -33.51
N VAL A 14 -17.04 -2.08 -33.17
CA VAL A 14 -16.66 -2.74 -31.93
C VAL A 14 -15.15 -2.96 -32.05
N PRO A 15 -14.30 -2.38 -31.17
CA PRO A 15 -12.86 -2.58 -31.25
C PRO A 15 -12.58 -4.08 -31.25
N ASP A 16 -11.91 -4.57 -32.29
CA ASP A 16 -11.50 -5.98 -32.32
C ASP A 16 -10.50 -6.19 -31.18
N ALA A 17 -10.43 -7.40 -30.62
CA ALA A 17 -9.47 -7.73 -29.56
C ALA A 17 -8.00 -7.47 -29.96
N GLN A 18 -7.74 -7.20 -31.25
CA GLN A 18 -6.46 -6.78 -31.80
C GLN A 18 -6.12 -5.30 -31.60
N ASP A 19 -7.05 -4.43 -31.20
CA ASP A 19 -6.79 -2.98 -31.10
C ASP A 19 -6.23 -2.55 -29.73
N PHE A 20 -6.25 -3.44 -28.73
CA PHE A 20 -5.79 -3.17 -27.37
C PHE A 20 -5.04 -4.36 -26.78
N ALA A 21 -4.17 -4.07 -25.82
CA ALA A 21 -3.61 -5.06 -24.93
C ALA A 21 -4.54 -5.27 -23.73
N THR A 22 -4.60 -6.50 -23.26
CA THR A 22 -5.25 -6.88 -22.01
C THR A 22 -4.19 -7.08 -20.94
N LEU A 23 -4.37 -6.44 -19.79
CA LEU A 23 -3.50 -6.57 -18.62
C LEU A 23 -4.31 -7.09 -17.42
N THR A 24 -3.93 -8.26 -16.92
CA THR A 24 -4.39 -8.77 -15.62
C THR A 24 -3.49 -8.25 -14.51
N VAL A 25 -4.08 -7.74 -13.43
CA VAL A 25 -3.34 -7.22 -12.27
C VAL A 25 -3.76 -7.93 -10.99
N VAL A 26 -2.78 -8.39 -10.23
CA VAL A 26 -2.95 -8.97 -8.89
C VAL A 26 -1.98 -8.26 -7.98
N THR A 27 -2.45 -7.81 -6.82
CA THR A 27 -1.57 -7.20 -5.82
C THR A 27 -1.75 -7.82 -4.43
N ARG A 28 -0.68 -7.82 -3.64
CA ARG A 28 -0.72 -8.18 -2.21
C ARG A 28 0.01 -7.12 -1.37
N PRO A 29 -0.66 -6.45 -0.40
CA PRO A 29 -2.11 -6.34 -0.22
C PRO A 29 -2.82 -5.70 -1.44
N TRP A 30 -4.12 -5.45 -1.32
CA TRP A 30 -4.89 -4.73 -2.34
C TRP A 30 -4.26 -3.39 -2.70
N ALA A 31 -4.50 -2.90 -3.91
CA ALA A 31 -4.01 -1.63 -4.40
C ALA A 31 -5.09 -0.91 -5.22
N GLU A 32 -5.12 0.41 -5.12
CA GLU A 32 -5.66 1.25 -6.18
C GLU A 32 -4.65 1.25 -7.34
N VAL A 33 -5.14 0.96 -8.54
CA VAL A 33 -4.31 0.86 -9.75
C VAL A 33 -4.55 2.09 -10.60
N PHE A 34 -3.47 2.79 -10.94
CA PHE A 34 -3.45 3.95 -11.80
C PHE A 34 -2.75 3.60 -13.11
N VAL A 35 -3.28 4.12 -14.21
CA VAL A 35 -2.67 4.07 -15.55
C VAL A 35 -2.57 5.50 -16.05
N ASP A 36 -1.35 5.96 -16.32
CA ASP A 36 -1.04 7.31 -16.78
C ASP A 36 -1.62 8.40 -15.87
N GLY A 37 -1.56 8.14 -14.55
CA GLY A 37 -2.08 9.04 -13.51
C GLY A 37 -3.59 8.96 -13.29
N GLN A 38 -4.33 8.18 -14.07
CA GLN A 38 -5.78 7.99 -13.90
C GLN A 38 -6.08 6.73 -13.10
N SER A 39 -6.88 6.85 -12.04
CA SER A 39 -7.37 5.69 -11.28
C SER A 39 -8.27 4.81 -12.14
N ARG A 40 -8.00 3.51 -12.13
CA ARG A 40 -8.77 2.48 -12.84
C ARG A 40 -9.55 1.57 -11.90
N GLY A 41 -9.42 1.77 -10.59
CA GLY A 41 -10.10 0.98 -9.56
C GLY A 41 -9.13 0.20 -8.68
N TYR A 42 -9.67 -0.78 -7.96
CA TYR A 42 -9.01 -1.42 -6.82
C TYR A 42 -8.94 -2.93 -7.00
N THR A 43 -7.78 -3.54 -6.77
CA THR A 43 -7.68 -5.01 -6.67
C THR A 43 -8.35 -5.50 -5.39
N PRO A 44 -8.86 -6.75 -5.33
CA PRO A 44 -8.96 -7.72 -6.43
C PRO A 44 -10.21 -7.52 -7.31
N ARG A 45 -10.99 -6.44 -7.11
CA ARG A 45 -12.21 -6.18 -7.92
C ARG A 45 -11.85 -5.80 -9.35
N LEU A 46 -10.80 -5.02 -9.52
CA LEU A 46 -10.16 -4.77 -10.80
C LEU A 46 -9.37 -6.02 -11.21
N ARG A 47 -9.90 -6.76 -12.19
CA ARG A 47 -9.28 -7.99 -12.70
C ARG A 47 -8.49 -7.77 -13.98
N GLU A 48 -9.00 -6.91 -14.86
CA GLU A 48 -8.51 -6.71 -16.21
C GLU A 48 -8.52 -5.23 -16.59
N LEU A 49 -7.47 -4.79 -17.26
CA LEU A 49 -7.32 -3.47 -17.86
C LEU A 49 -7.14 -3.61 -19.37
N ARG A 50 -7.75 -2.69 -20.13
CA ARG A 50 -7.48 -2.53 -21.57
C ARG A 50 -6.56 -1.34 -21.76
N LEU A 51 -5.44 -1.57 -22.44
CA LEU A 51 -4.40 -0.58 -22.71
C LEU A 51 -4.24 -0.42 -24.22
N SER A 52 -4.08 0.81 -24.69
CA SER A 52 -3.68 1.05 -26.07
C SER A 52 -2.25 0.55 -26.31
N PRO A 53 -1.86 0.19 -27.53
CA PRO A 53 -0.45 -0.09 -27.83
C PRO A 53 0.43 1.11 -27.48
N GLY A 54 1.60 0.85 -26.88
CA GLY A 54 2.57 1.86 -26.46
C GLY A 54 2.99 1.75 -25.00
N ALA A 55 3.67 2.78 -24.51
CA ALA A 55 4.16 2.85 -23.14
C ALA A 55 3.10 3.44 -22.20
N HIS A 56 2.84 2.74 -21.10
CA HIS A 56 1.93 3.17 -20.03
C HIS A 56 2.65 3.19 -18.69
N ARG A 57 2.44 4.26 -17.90
CA ARG A 57 2.92 4.32 -16.51
C ARG A 57 1.86 3.73 -15.58
N LEU A 58 2.20 2.60 -14.98
CA LEU A 58 1.39 1.96 -13.95
C LEU A 58 1.83 2.47 -12.58
N ARG A 59 0.86 2.69 -11.70
CA ARG A 59 1.10 2.95 -10.28
C ARG A 59 0.12 2.15 -9.43
N PHE A 60 0.65 1.48 -8.42
CA PHE A 60 -0.10 0.66 -7.48
C PHE A 60 0.02 1.31 -6.10
N ALA A 61 -1.09 1.77 -5.54
CA ALA A 61 -1.10 2.50 -4.29
C ALA A 61 -1.99 1.82 -3.24
N ASN A 62 -1.47 1.70 -2.02
CA ASN A 62 -2.23 1.33 -0.83
C ASN A 62 -1.87 2.32 0.29
N PRO A 63 -2.83 2.85 1.07
CA PRO A 63 -2.54 3.83 2.13
C PRO A 63 -1.48 3.38 3.14
N LEU A 64 -1.38 2.07 3.39
CA LEU A 64 -0.47 1.48 4.37
C LEU A 64 0.89 1.08 3.76
N CYS A 65 1.07 1.18 2.44
CA CYS A 65 2.23 0.64 1.74
C CYS A 65 2.98 1.67 0.92
N GLU A 66 4.27 1.42 0.69
CA GLU A 66 5.03 2.14 -0.33
C GLU A 66 4.41 1.91 -1.72
N PRO A 67 4.12 2.98 -2.49
CA PRO A 67 3.59 2.83 -3.83
C PRO A 67 4.64 2.20 -4.74
N VAL A 68 4.19 1.36 -5.66
CA VAL A 68 5.02 0.81 -6.73
C VAL A 68 4.65 1.50 -8.02
N GLU A 69 5.64 1.98 -8.76
CA GLU A 69 5.46 2.59 -10.08
C GLU A 69 6.35 1.89 -11.10
N GLU A 70 5.79 1.57 -12.26
CA GLU A 70 6.51 0.94 -13.36
C GLU A 70 6.03 1.46 -14.72
N VAL A 71 6.89 1.38 -15.73
CA VAL A 71 6.51 1.64 -17.12
C VAL A 71 6.37 0.30 -17.82
N LEU A 72 5.25 0.12 -18.49
CA LEU A 72 4.92 -1.08 -19.25
C LEU A 72 4.75 -0.70 -20.73
N GLU A 73 5.57 -1.27 -21.60
CA GLU A 73 5.31 -1.26 -23.03
C GLU A 73 4.38 -2.42 -23.39
N VAL A 74 3.33 -2.12 -24.15
CA VAL A 74 2.34 -3.10 -24.58
C VAL A 74 2.11 -3.02 -26.08
N GLU A 75 1.91 -4.18 -26.68
CA GLU A 75 1.59 -4.32 -28.10
C GLU A 75 0.10 -4.62 -28.30
N ALA A 76 -0.40 -4.28 -29.48
CA ALA A 76 -1.75 -4.63 -29.93
C ALA A 76 -2.04 -6.14 -29.77
N GLY A 77 -3.15 -6.48 -29.11
CA GLY A 77 -3.56 -7.87 -28.86
C GLY A 77 -2.75 -8.63 -27.81
N ALA A 78 -1.80 -8.00 -27.13
CA ALA A 78 -1.02 -8.65 -26.07
C ALA A 78 -1.89 -8.98 -24.86
N ALA A 79 -1.69 -10.17 -24.27
CA ALA A 79 -2.29 -10.56 -23.00
C ALA A 79 -1.18 -10.67 -21.94
N LEU A 80 -1.18 -9.77 -20.96
CA LEU A 80 -0.15 -9.61 -19.96
C LEU A 80 -0.70 -9.88 -18.56
N SER A 81 0.19 -10.29 -17.66
CA SER A 81 -0.11 -10.43 -16.23
C SER A 81 0.94 -9.71 -15.40
N ARG A 82 0.48 -9.01 -14.35
CA ARG A 82 1.32 -8.35 -13.36
C ARG A 82 0.89 -8.76 -11.96
N GLU A 83 1.84 -9.30 -11.22
CA GLU A 83 1.70 -9.65 -9.81
C GLU A 83 2.63 -8.75 -9.01
N VAL A 84 2.05 -7.89 -8.16
CA VAL A 84 2.78 -6.85 -7.44
C VAL A 84 2.63 -7.03 -5.93
N SER A 85 3.76 -7.15 -5.23
CA SER A 85 3.79 -7.19 -3.77
C SER A 85 4.17 -5.83 -3.22
N LEU A 86 3.22 -5.16 -2.55
CA LEU A 86 3.47 -3.86 -1.93
C LEU A 86 4.14 -4.03 -0.57
N GLN A 87 5.09 -3.16 -0.26
CA GLN A 87 5.77 -3.15 1.04
C GLN A 87 4.96 -2.32 2.03
N VAL A 88 4.40 -2.97 3.05
CA VAL A 88 3.71 -2.28 4.16
C VAL A 88 4.75 -1.45 4.92
N ARG A 89 4.41 -0.19 5.22
CA ARG A 89 5.27 0.68 6.00
C ARG A 89 5.28 0.26 7.45
N ASP A 90 6.42 0.41 8.11
CA ASP A 90 6.47 0.35 9.56
C ASP A 90 5.91 1.64 10.17
N ALA A 91 5.36 1.54 11.37
CA ALA A 91 5.14 2.67 12.25
C ALA A 91 6.44 3.00 12.99
N GLU A 92 6.71 4.29 13.21
CA GLU A 92 7.80 4.72 14.09
C GLU A 92 7.23 5.17 15.43
N VAL A 93 7.61 4.47 16.50
CA VAL A 93 7.14 4.76 17.87
C VAL A 93 8.30 5.24 18.72
N THR A 94 8.25 6.51 19.11
CA THR A 94 9.14 7.06 20.13
C THR A 94 8.64 6.65 21.50
N LEU A 95 9.36 5.75 22.17
CA LEU A 95 8.99 5.27 23.49
C LEU A 95 9.69 6.09 24.58
N VAL A 96 8.91 6.69 25.46
CA VAL A 96 9.38 7.32 26.68
C VAL A 96 9.07 6.38 27.85
N ALA A 97 10.10 6.01 28.59
CA ALA A 97 10.01 5.15 29.77
C ALA A 97 11.03 5.63 30.83
N PRO A 98 10.88 5.23 32.11
CA PRO A 98 11.85 5.58 33.15
C PRO A 98 13.27 5.15 32.77
N ALA A 99 14.26 6.01 33.09
CA ALA A 99 15.66 5.76 32.78
C ALA A 99 16.16 4.41 33.32
N ALA A 100 17.09 3.79 32.61
CA ALA A 100 17.65 2.47 32.90
C ALA A 100 16.64 1.30 32.90
N SER A 101 15.39 1.52 32.47
CA SER A 101 14.43 0.42 32.29
C SER A 101 14.77 -0.41 31.06
N ARG A 102 14.72 -1.74 31.17
CA ARG A 102 14.76 -2.63 30.01
C ARG A 102 13.43 -2.56 29.27
N VAL A 103 13.46 -2.29 27.98
CA VAL A 103 12.31 -2.12 27.11
C VAL A 103 12.07 -3.39 26.32
N PHE A 104 10.81 -3.78 26.22
CA PHE A 104 10.37 -4.95 25.47
C PHE A 104 9.24 -4.56 24.50
N VAL A 105 9.27 -5.18 23.32
CA VAL A 105 8.19 -5.15 22.33
C VAL A 105 7.73 -6.58 22.15
N ASP A 106 6.45 -6.85 22.42
CA ASP A 106 5.86 -8.19 22.33
C ASP A 106 6.64 -9.26 23.12
N GLY A 107 7.23 -8.83 24.24
CA GLY A 107 8.04 -9.69 25.12
C GLY A 107 9.51 -9.83 24.71
N VAL A 108 9.92 -9.31 23.56
CA VAL A 108 11.33 -9.31 23.10
C VAL A 108 12.05 -8.06 23.60
N GLU A 109 13.19 -8.21 24.27
CA GLU A 109 14.00 -7.08 24.74
C GLU A 109 14.61 -6.34 23.54
N VAL A 110 14.34 -5.03 23.45
CA VAL A 110 14.81 -4.18 22.34
C VAL A 110 15.89 -3.19 22.76
N GLY A 111 16.09 -3.00 24.07
CA GLY A 111 17.13 -2.13 24.60
C GLY A 111 16.82 -1.60 25.99
N VAL A 112 17.59 -0.59 26.41
CA VAL A 112 17.44 0.09 27.71
C VAL A 112 17.06 1.55 27.47
N ALA A 113 16.10 2.06 28.24
CA ALA A 113 15.61 3.43 28.12
C ALA A 113 16.62 4.46 28.68
N PRO A 114 16.76 5.63 28.03
CA PRO A 114 16.13 6.03 26.77
C PRO A 114 16.70 5.27 25.57
N LEU A 115 15.84 4.90 24.61
CA LEU A 115 16.27 4.25 23.37
C LEU A 115 16.98 5.28 22.46
N HIS A 116 17.95 4.81 21.66
CA HIS A 116 18.74 5.65 20.77
C HIS A 116 18.01 6.03 19.47
N ALA A 117 16.93 5.32 19.14
CA ALA A 117 16.11 5.55 17.96
C ALA A 117 14.65 5.13 18.25
N PRO A 118 13.67 5.65 17.49
CA PRO A 118 12.30 5.15 17.53
C PRO A 118 12.22 3.65 17.21
N LEU A 119 11.24 2.98 17.80
CA LEU A 119 10.90 1.60 17.48
C LEU A 119 10.22 1.55 16.10
N ARG A 120 10.67 0.65 15.23
CA ARG A 120 10.00 0.36 13.95
C ARG A 120 9.10 -0.85 14.16
N LEU A 121 7.79 -0.64 14.14
CA LEU A 121 6.78 -1.66 14.43
C LEU A 121 5.96 -1.94 13.18
N SER A 122 5.62 -3.22 12.96
CA SER A 122 4.67 -3.59 11.91
C SER A 122 3.31 -2.94 12.13
N HIS A 123 2.50 -2.80 11.08
CA HIS A 123 1.12 -2.38 11.24
C HIS A 123 0.33 -3.41 12.09
N GLY A 124 -0.37 -2.94 13.11
CA GLY A 124 -1.23 -3.76 13.97
C GLY A 124 -0.97 -3.58 15.45
N GLY A 125 -1.53 -4.48 16.26
CA GLY A 125 -1.42 -4.43 17.71
C GLY A 125 -0.04 -4.86 18.21
N HIS A 126 0.55 -4.06 19.11
CA HIS A 126 1.82 -4.36 19.78
C HIS A 126 1.71 -4.10 21.29
N LEU A 127 2.37 -4.93 22.10
CA LEU A 127 2.51 -4.75 23.54
C LEU A 127 3.88 -4.15 23.86
N LEU A 128 3.91 -2.90 24.30
CA LEU A 128 5.12 -2.24 24.79
C LEU A 128 5.23 -2.46 26.30
N SER A 129 6.42 -2.82 26.78
CA SER A 129 6.67 -2.98 28.21
C SER A 129 8.03 -2.40 28.61
N ALA A 130 8.12 -1.88 29.84
CA ALA A 130 9.37 -1.42 30.42
C ALA A 130 9.52 -1.99 31.84
N ARG A 131 10.64 -2.65 32.11
CA ARG A 131 11.01 -3.19 33.43
C ARG A 131 12.10 -2.33 34.05
N ALA A 132 11.76 -1.65 35.14
CA ALA A 132 12.72 -0.86 35.91
C ALA A 132 13.74 -1.75 36.64
N PRO A 133 14.93 -1.25 36.98
CA PRO A 133 15.91 -1.99 37.77
C PRO A 133 15.36 -2.55 39.10
N GLY A 134 14.45 -1.81 39.75
CA GLY A 134 13.76 -2.25 40.97
C GLY A 134 12.64 -3.27 40.78
N GLY A 135 12.43 -3.77 39.55
CA GLY A 135 11.49 -4.84 39.24
C GLY A 135 10.07 -4.41 38.84
N ASN A 136 9.69 -3.14 39.01
CA ASN A 136 8.41 -2.63 38.52
C ASN A 136 8.30 -2.77 36.99
N VAL A 137 7.13 -3.18 36.49
CA VAL A 137 6.86 -3.37 35.06
C VAL A 137 5.69 -2.49 34.64
N LEU A 138 5.94 -1.61 33.68
CA LEU A 138 4.93 -0.82 32.99
C LEU A 138 4.59 -1.49 31.67
N ARG A 139 3.32 -1.48 31.27
CA ARG A 139 2.85 -2.08 30.01
C ARG A 139 1.77 -1.22 29.38
N GLN A 140 1.78 -1.16 28.05
CA GLN A 140 0.73 -0.52 27.27
C GLN A 140 0.58 -1.23 25.92
N SER A 141 -0.65 -1.58 25.56
CA SER A 141 -0.99 -2.01 24.20
C SER A 141 -1.23 -0.80 23.32
N ILE A 142 -0.70 -0.84 22.11
CA ILE A 142 -0.92 0.17 21.08
C ILE A 142 -1.33 -0.49 19.77
N ASP A 143 -2.08 0.25 18.95
CA ASP A 143 -2.26 -0.07 17.54
C ASP A 143 -1.27 0.78 16.73
N ALA A 144 -0.21 0.14 16.24
CA ALA A 144 0.79 0.76 15.39
C ALA A 144 0.22 0.92 13.98
N VAL A 145 0.11 2.16 13.50
CA VAL A 145 -0.39 2.44 12.15
C VAL A 145 0.79 2.61 11.20
N ALA A 146 0.89 1.76 10.18
CA ALA A 146 1.85 1.90 9.08
C ALA A 146 2.07 3.35 8.63
N GLY A 147 3.34 3.76 8.58
CA GLY A 147 3.74 5.11 8.15
C GLY A 147 3.49 6.22 9.18
N SER A 148 2.88 5.91 10.33
CA SER A 148 2.70 6.89 11.41
C SER A 148 3.98 7.10 12.21
N ARG A 149 4.06 8.28 12.84
CA ARG A 149 5.09 8.65 13.83
C ARG A 149 4.40 9.08 15.11
N THR A 150 4.57 8.33 16.19
CA THR A 150 3.83 8.53 17.44
C THR A 150 4.77 8.46 18.64
N THR A 151 4.43 9.19 19.71
CA THR A 151 5.10 9.07 21.00
C THR A 151 4.22 8.30 21.97
N VAL A 152 4.80 7.32 22.66
CA VAL A 152 4.12 6.55 23.71
C VAL A 152 4.88 6.73 25.01
N VAL A 153 4.18 7.06 26.09
CA VAL A 153 4.76 7.28 27.41
C VAL A 153 4.33 6.17 28.35
N LEU A 154 5.25 5.28 28.71
CA LEU A 154 5.02 4.27 29.73
C LEU A 154 5.20 4.91 31.11
N GLY A 155 4.11 5.07 31.85
CA GLY A 155 4.09 5.63 33.20
C GLY A 155 3.43 7.01 33.34
N GLY A 156 2.74 7.49 32.30
CA GLY A 156 1.78 8.59 32.47
C GLY A 156 0.50 8.08 33.15
N ALA A 157 0.01 8.80 34.16
CA ALA A 157 -1.38 8.62 34.61
C ALA A 157 -2.34 8.97 33.45
N PRO A 158 -3.53 8.35 33.38
CA PRO A 158 -4.53 8.69 32.36
C PRO A 158 -4.96 10.16 32.43
#